data_AF-A0A3D1JGE7-F1
#
_entry.id   AF-A0A3D1JGE7-F1
#
_cell.length_a   1.000
_cell.length_b   1.000
_cell.length_c   1.000
_cell.angle_alpha   90.00
_cell.angle_beta   90.00
_cell.angle_gamma   90.00
#
_symmetry.space_group_name_H-M   'P 1'
#
loop_
_entity.id
_entity.type
_entity.pdbx_description
1 polymer ?
#
loop_
_entity_poly.entity_id
_entity_poly.type
_entity_poly.pdbx_seq_one_letter_code
_entity_poly.pdbx_strand_id
1 'polypeptide(L)'
;MTTAREWIEQIESHRTQIREVLTPEGWQTFEARYFALTDALTAGDDPEQVAGQLRQLVMEFPAVARLLEPDPFALSQPSTETPPSAPSGESPMPPATPVPQPAPAEPSPRGFKTEDFIQIFKEAVTALIAILLVWTTISLVRTLIGTIGDEARFNQAKDILTVMTGLLGVVLGYYFGRIPAEARAAQAQEQAAQAIQKGEQAIAQSKRMGERIGELAEQANQLASQMQAAPAPRAQADMSQALQAWAAGAEELRRMTREH
;
A
#
# COMPACT_ATOMS: atom_id res chain seq x y z
N MET A 1 9.61 -22.07 12.23
CA MET A 1 9.02 -21.10 13.17
C MET A 1 8.83 -19.82 12.38
N THR A 2 7.66 -19.19 12.45
CA THR A 2 7.40 -17.94 11.72
C THR A 2 8.25 -16.81 12.31
N THR A 3 9.04 -16.15 11.48
CA THR A 3 9.92 -15.04 11.89
C THR A 3 9.12 -13.75 12.13
N ALA A 4 9.69 -12.77 12.83
CA ALA A 4 9.03 -11.47 13.04
C ALA A 4 8.67 -10.78 11.71
N ARG A 5 9.54 -10.90 10.69
CA ARG A 5 9.28 -10.34 9.36
C ARG A 5 8.11 -11.01 8.65
N GLU A 6 8.02 -12.34 8.71
CA GLU A 6 6.88 -13.07 8.14
C GLU A 6 5.57 -12.69 8.83
N TRP A 7 5.56 -12.53 10.16
CA TRP A 7 4.38 -12.03 10.88
C TRP A 7 3.98 -10.63 10.45
N ILE A 8 4.95 -9.71 10.31
CA ILE A 8 4.71 -8.34 9.84
C ILE A 8 4.10 -8.36 8.43
N GLU A 9 4.68 -9.13 7.51
CA GLU A 9 4.16 -9.26 6.15
C GLU A 9 2.75 -9.87 6.11
N GLN A 10 2.48 -10.87 6.95
CA GLN A 10 1.16 -11.49 7.03
C GLN A 10 0.10 -10.53 7.59
N ILE A 11 0.45 -9.75 8.62
CA ILE A 11 -0.43 -8.72 9.19
C ILE A 11 -0.69 -7.59 8.19
N GLU A 12 0.34 -7.10 7.49
CA GLU A 12 0.21 -6.03 6.48
C GLU A 12 -0.63 -6.47 5.28
N SER A 13 -0.42 -7.68 4.77
CA SER A 13 -1.21 -8.21 3.64
C SER A 13 -2.70 -8.34 3.96
N HIS A 14 -3.04 -8.54 5.23
CA HIS A 14 -4.43 -8.68 5.71
C HIS A 14 -4.97 -7.43 6.41
N ARG A 15 -4.24 -6.31 6.40
CA ARG A 15 -4.54 -5.13 7.22
C ARG A 15 -5.96 -4.59 7.03
N THR A 16 -6.45 -4.53 5.79
CA THR A 16 -7.81 -4.07 5.46
C THR A 16 -8.87 -4.97 6.08
N GLN A 17 -8.69 -6.29 5.97
CA GLN A 17 -9.62 -7.29 6.52
C GLN A 17 -9.58 -7.29 8.05
N ILE A 18 -8.39 -7.14 8.66
CA ILE A 18 -8.23 -6.98 10.12
C ILE A 18 -9.03 -5.77 10.61
N ARG A 19 -8.98 -4.65 9.89
CA ARG A 19 -9.73 -3.44 10.22
C ARG A 19 -11.24 -3.64 10.13
N GLU A 20 -11.71 -4.46 9.19
CA GLU A 20 -13.13 -4.76 9.02
C GLU A 20 -13.69 -5.69 10.10
N VAL A 21 -12.88 -6.64 10.59
CA VAL A 21 -13.33 -7.62 11.61
C VAL A 21 -13.20 -7.11 13.04
N LEU A 22 -12.42 -6.06 13.29
CA LEU A 22 -12.25 -5.47 14.62
C LEU A 22 -13.20 -4.28 14.84
N THR A 23 -13.59 -4.07 16.10
CA THR A 23 -14.26 -2.82 16.50
C THR A 23 -13.28 -1.64 16.36
N PRO A 24 -13.76 -0.39 16.21
CA PRO A 24 -12.86 0.77 16.08
C PRO A 24 -11.84 0.90 17.23
N GLU A 25 -12.26 0.60 18.47
CA GLU A 25 -11.38 0.59 19.65
C GLU A 25 -10.39 -0.59 19.62
N GLY A 26 -10.86 -1.77 19.21
CA GLY A 26 -10.02 -2.95 19.02
C GLY A 26 -8.94 -2.73 17.96
N TRP A 27 -9.30 -2.09 16.84
CA TRP A 27 -8.37 -1.71 15.78
C TRP A 27 -7.29 -0.76 16.30
N GLN A 28 -7.66 0.31 17.00
CA GLN A 28 -6.68 1.26 17.55
C GLN A 28 -5.71 0.58 18.54
N THR A 29 -6.22 -0.30 19.40
CA THR A 29 -5.39 -1.01 20.38
C THR A 29 -4.45 -1.99 19.71
N PHE A 30 -4.93 -2.74 18.72
CA PHE A 30 -4.13 -3.65 17.92
C PHE A 30 -3.04 -2.91 17.15
N GLU A 31 -3.40 -1.84 16.44
CA GLU A 31 -2.51 -1.03 15.59
C GLU A 31 -1.41 -0.36 16.42
N ALA A 32 -1.73 0.22 17.58
CA ALA A 32 -0.74 0.84 18.46
C ALA A 32 0.31 -0.17 18.96
N ARG A 33 -0.13 -1.38 19.34
CA ARG A 33 0.79 -2.44 19.81
C ARG A 33 1.61 -3.02 18.67
N TYR A 34 0.99 -3.21 17.50
CA TYR A 34 1.70 -3.64 16.31
C TYR A 34 2.83 -2.66 15.96
N PHE A 35 2.56 -1.35 15.94
CA PHE A 35 3.60 -0.34 15.66
C PHE A 35 4.72 -0.32 16.71
N ALA A 36 4.38 -0.46 17.99
CA ALA A 36 5.39 -0.55 19.05
C ALA A 36 6.34 -1.75 18.84
N LEU A 37 5.82 -2.89 18.35
CA LEU A 37 6.61 -4.09 18.07
C LEU A 37 7.48 -3.93 16.81
N THR A 38 6.98 -3.25 15.77
CA THR A 38 7.79 -2.95 14.58
C THR A 38 8.89 -1.93 14.87
N ASP A 39 8.63 -0.97 15.76
CA ASP A 39 9.63 0.00 16.21
C ASP A 39 10.73 -0.69 17.03
N ALA A 40 10.36 -1.60 17.93
CA ALA A 40 11.30 -2.43 18.69
C ALA A 40 12.24 -3.23 17.77
N LEU A 41 11.68 -3.87 16.73
CA LEU A 41 12.47 -4.60 15.74
C LEU A 41 13.45 -3.66 14.98
N THR A 42 13.02 -2.43 14.69
CA THR A 42 13.86 -1.43 14.00
C THR A 42 14.94 -0.86 14.92
N ALA A 43 14.67 -0.77 16.22
CA ALA A 43 15.63 -0.37 17.25
C ALA A 43 16.71 -1.42 17.53
N GLY A 44 16.57 -2.63 16.96
CA GLY A 44 17.54 -3.71 17.09
C GLY A 44 17.23 -4.71 18.20
N ASP A 45 16.00 -4.74 18.71
CA ASP A 45 15.57 -5.79 19.64
C ASP A 45 15.61 -7.18 18.98
N ASP A 46 15.69 -8.21 19.81
CA ASP A 46 15.81 -9.59 19.35
C ASP A 46 14.61 -10.02 18.48
N PRO A 47 14.81 -10.42 17.21
CA PRO A 47 13.72 -10.78 16.31
C PRO A 47 12.91 -11.98 16.78
N GLU A 48 13.49 -12.92 17.55
CA GLU A 48 12.73 -14.06 18.10
C GLU A 48 11.77 -13.60 19.21
N GLN A 49 12.24 -12.72 20.10
CA GLN A 49 11.40 -12.09 21.11
C GLN A 49 10.25 -11.29 20.48
N VAL A 50 10.53 -10.46 19.46
CA VAL A 50 9.49 -9.69 18.77
C VAL A 50 8.49 -10.61 18.06
N ALA A 51 8.95 -11.70 17.42
CA ALA A 51 8.06 -12.69 16.81
C ALA A 51 7.12 -13.34 17.84
N GLY A 52 7.63 -13.65 19.03
CA GLY A 52 6.84 -14.16 20.15
C GLY A 52 5.77 -13.17 20.59
N GLN A 53 6.11 -11.88 20.67
CA GLN A 53 5.17 -10.82 21.05
C GLN A 53 4.12 -10.53 19.97
N LEU A 54 4.49 -10.57 18.68
CA LEU A 54 3.55 -10.46 17.56
C LEU A 54 2.56 -11.62 17.55
N ARG A 55 3.04 -12.85 17.79
CA ARG A 55 2.18 -14.02 17.94
C ARG A 55 1.22 -13.85 19.13
N GLN A 56 1.72 -13.37 20.27
CA GLN A 56 0.87 -13.09 21.43
C GLN A 56 -0.19 -12.03 21.11
N LEU A 57 0.19 -10.94 20.42
CA LEU A 57 -0.74 -9.91 19.97
C LEU A 57 -1.86 -10.51 19.11
N VAL A 58 -1.54 -11.35 18.13
CA VAL A 58 -2.54 -12.02 17.29
C VAL A 58 -3.47 -12.92 18.12
N MET A 59 -2.94 -13.67 19.10
CA MET A 59 -3.74 -14.53 19.98
C MET A 59 -4.68 -13.76 20.91
N GLU A 60 -4.33 -12.53 21.30
CA GLU A 60 -5.18 -11.66 22.11
C GLU A 60 -6.38 -11.10 21.31
N PHE A 61 -6.33 -11.15 19.99
CA PHE A 61 -7.40 -10.71 19.09
C PHE A 61 -7.92 -11.89 18.25
N PRO A 62 -8.89 -12.68 18.75
CA PRO A 62 -9.32 -13.94 18.11
C PRO A 62 -9.82 -13.79 16.67
N ALA A 63 -10.40 -12.64 16.32
CA ALA A 63 -10.83 -12.34 14.95
C ALA A 63 -9.64 -12.25 13.98
N VAL A 64 -8.50 -11.72 14.44
CA VAL A 64 -7.26 -11.62 13.67
C VAL A 64 -6.59 -12.98 13.56
N ALA A 65 -6.57 -13.76 14.64
CA ALA A 65 -6.01 -15.12 14.63
C ALA A 65 -6.68 -16.00 13.56
N ARG A 66 -8.02 -15.98 13.46
CA ARG A 66 -8.77 -16.74 12.45
C ARG A 66 -8.48 -16.29 11.02
N LEU A 67 -8.18 -15.01 10.82
CA LEU A 67 -7.88 -14.46 9.51
C LEU A 67 -6.46 -14.83 9.05
N LEU A 68 -5.52 -14.92 10.00
CA LEU A 68 -4.11 -15.24 9.73
C LEU A 68 -3.80 -16.74 9.81
N GLU A 69 -4.73 -17.57 10.31
CA GLU A 69 -4.59 -19.03 10.24
C GLU A 69 -4.58 -19.46 8.77
N PRO A 70 -3.49 -20.09 8.29
CA PRO A 70 -3.42 -20.58 6.92
C PRO A 70 -4.53 -21.61 6.74
N ASP A 71 -5.48 -21.32 5.86
CA ASP A 71 -6.67 -22.14 5.67
C ASP A 71 -6.25 -23.59 5.34
N PRO A 72 -6.40 -24.55 6.28
CA PRO A 72 -5.90 -25.90 6.09
C PRO A 72 -6.66 -26.63 4.96
N PHE A 73 -7.76 -26.05 4.47
CA PHE A 73 -8.58 -26.60 3.40
C PHE A 73 -8.29 -25.98 2.02
N ALA A 74 -7.46 -24.95 1.91
CA ALA A 74 -7.10 -24.35 0.62
C ALA A 74 -6.36 -25.33 -0.31
N LEU A 75 -5.70 -26.36 0.24
CA LEU A 75 -5.00 -27.40 -0.53
C LEU A 75 -5.93 -28.54 -0.99
N SER A 76 -7.23 -28.49 -0.71
CA SER A 76 -8.15 -29.61 -1.01
C SER A 76 -9.51 -29.18 -1.53
N GLN A 77 -9.66 -27.98 -2.07
CA GLN A 77 -10.81 -27.72 -2.94
C GLN A 77 -10.60 -28.47 -4.25
N PRO A 78 -11.30 -29.60 -4.52
CA PRO A 78 -11.33 -30.14 -5.86
C PRO A 78 -11.86 -29.03 -6.74
N SER A 79 -11.13 -28.68 -7.80
CA SER A 79 -11.60 -27.78 -8.83
C SER A 79 -13.01 -28.20 -9.20
N THR A 80 -14.00 -27.46 -8.70
CA THR A 80 -15.39 -27.74 -9.00
C THR A 80 -15.53 -27.30 -10.44
N GLU A 81 -15.44 -28.30 -11.31
CA GLU A 81 -15.75 -28.28 -12.72
C GLU A 81 -16.93 -27.33 -12.93
N THR A 82 -16.64 -26.16 -13.48
CA THR A 82 -17.62 -25.15 -13.85
C THR A 82 -18.63 -25.83 -14.77
N PRO A 83 -19.92 -25.93 -14.40
CA PRO A 83 -20.92 -26.46 -15.32
C PRO A 83 -20.96 -25.56 -16.57
N PRO A 84 -21.10 -26.12 -17.78
CA PRO A 84 -21.21 -25.33 -18.99
C PRO A 84 -22.46 -24.45 -18.89
N SER A 85 -22.23 -23.15 -18.69
CA SER A 85 -23.30 -22.15 -18.72
C SER A 85 -23.84 -22.06 -20.14
N ALA A 86 -25.15 -22.30 -20.26
CA ALA A 86 -25.91 -22.10 -21.48
C ALA A 86 -25.84 -20.63 -21.95
N PRO A 87 -25.84 -20.37 -23.26
CA PRO A 87 -25.81 -19.02 -23.81
C PRO A 87 -27.14 -18.32 -23.54
N SER A 88 -27.18 -17.45 -22.53
CA SER A 88 -28.26 -16.47 -22.40
C SER A 88 -27.91 -15.28 -23.30
N GLY A 89 -28.74 -15.07 -24.32
CA GLY A 89 -28.64 -13.93 -25.22
C GLY A 89 -28.90 -12.63 -24.47
N GLU A 90 -27.84 -11.95 -24.10
CA GLU A 90 -27.88 -10.59 -23.60
C GLU A 90 -27.83 -9.63 -24.79
N SER A 91 -28.87 -8.81 -24.93
CA SER A 91 -28.99 -7.86 -26.03
C SER A 91 -27.89 -6.79 -25.94
N PRO A 92 -27.31 -6.36 -27.08
CA PRO A 92 -26.21 -5.41 -27.10
C PRO A 92 -26.69 -4.04 -26.64
N MET A 93 -26.28 -3.62 -25.44
CA MET A 93 -26.33 -2.21 -25.08
C MET A 93 -25.27 -1.45 -25.89
N PRO A 94 -25.59 -0.24 -26.37
CA PRO A 94 -24.65 0.58 -27.14
C PRO A 94 -23.42 0.93 -26.30
N PRO A 95 -22.23 0.97 -26.91
CA PRO A 95 -20.98 1.25 -26.22
C PRO A 95 -21.03 2.64 -25.56
N ALA A 96 -20.92 2.67 -24.23
CA ALA A 96 -20.71 3.90 -23.50
C ALA A 96 -19.40 4.54 -24.00
N THR A 97 -19.52 5.77 -24.48
CA THR A 97 -18.40 6.56 -24.99
C THR A 97 -17.38 6.72 -23.86
N PRO A 98 -16.11 6.30 -24.04
CA PRO A 98 -15.10 6.45 -23.00
C PRO A 98 -14.90 7.94 -22.73
N VAL A 99 -15.20 8.36 -21.51
CA VAL A 99 -14.92 9.72 -21.03
C VAL A 99 -13.41 9.93 -21.15
N PRO A 100 -12.93 11.04 -21.76
CA PRO A 100 -11.51 11.30 -21.95
C PRO A 100 -10.78 11.24 -20.61
N GLN A 101 -9.98 10.19 -20.42
CA GLN A 101 -9.10 10.05 -19.27
C GLN A 101 -8.04 11.16 -19.39
N PRO A 102 -7.89 12.04 -18.38
CA PRO A 102 -6.90 13.11 -18.41
C PRO A 102 -5.52 12.52 -18.68
N ALA A 103 -4.79 13.08 -19.65
CA ALA A 103 -3.47 12.62 -20.02
C ALA A 103 -2.57 12.49 -18.76
N PRO A 104 -1.85 11.37 -18.58
CA PRO A 104 -0.92 11.20 -17.48
C PRO A 104 0.09 12.35 -17.46
N ALA A 105 0.12 13.10 -16.36
CA ALA A 105 1.11 14.14 -16.18
C ALA A 105 2.50 13.51 -16.18
N GLU A 106 3.40 14.01 -17.05
CA GLU A 106 4.74 13.47 -17.20
C GLU A 106 5.49 13.48 -15.85
N PRO A 107 6.22 12.41 -15.52
CA PRO A 107 7.00 12.34 -14.29
C PRO A 107 8.13 13.36 -14.35
N SER A 108 7.96 14.47 -13.63
CA SER A 108 9.01 15.49 -13.52
C SER A 108 10.29 14.87 -12.94
N PRO A 109 11.46 15.15 -13.55
CA PRO A 109 12.73 14.53 -13.17
C PRO A 109 13.08 14.85 -11.71
N ARG A 110 13.45 13.82 -10.94
CA ARG A 110 13.96 13.92 -9.56
C ARG A 110 15.34 14.61 -9.55
N GLY A 111 15.38 15.92 -9.77
CA GLY A 111 16.48 16.77 -9.29
C GLY A 111 16.36 16.93 -7.78
N PHE A 112 17.46 17.18 -7.07
CA PHE A 112 17.47 17.51 -5.64
C PHE A 112 16.35 18.52 -5.32
N LYS A 113 15.29 18.01 -4.70
CA LYS A 113 13.96 18.63 -4.75
C LYS A 113 13.92 19.79 -3.78
N THR A 114 13.45 20.93 -4.27
CA THR A 114 13.13 22.10 -3.47
C THR A 114 12.18 21.74 -2.31
N GLU A 115 11.36 20.69 -2.46
CA GLU A 115 10.54 20.09 -1.40
C GLU A 115 11.33 19.65 -0.16
N ASP A 116 12.49 18.99 -0.30
CA ASP A 116 13.26 18.52 0.87
C ASP A 116 13.83 19.72 1.65
N PHE A 117 14.26 20.76 0.92
CA PHE A 117 14.72 22.01 1.54
C PHE A 117 13.58 22.74 2.26
N ILE A 118 12.38 22.77 1.67
CA ILE A 118 11.19 23.37 2.26
C ILE A 118 10.78 22.60 3.53
N GLN A 119 10.87 21.28 3.54
CA GLN A 119 10.56 20.46 4.71
C GLN A 119 11.56 20.70 5.85
N ILE A 120 12.86 20.65 5.56
CA ILE A 120 13.91 20.92 6.56
C ILE A 120 13.78 22.35 7.10
N PHE A 121 13.49 23.33 6.24
CA PHE A 121 13.26 24.70 6.65
C PHE A 121 12.02 24.84 7.54
N LYS A 122 10.91 24.17 7.19
CA LYS A 122 9.68 24.16 8.01
C LYS A 122 9.97 23.58 9.40
N GLU A 123 10.69 22.46 9.47
CA GLU A 123 11.08 21.83 10.73
C GLU A 123 11.99 22.74 11.57
N ALA A 124 13.02 23.36 10.95
CA ALA A 124 13.92 24.29 11.63
C ALA A 124 13.19 25.53 12.17
N VAL A 125 12.25 26.10 11.39
CA VAL A 125 11.44 27.25 11.82
C VAL A 125 10.52 26.86 12.98
N THR A 126 9.85 25.70 12.90
CA THR A 126 9.01 25.22 14.01
C THR A 126 9.81 24.95 15.28
N ALA A 127 11.01 24.36 15.17
CA ALA A 127 11.90 24.14 16.30
C ALA A 127 12.38 25.47 16.92
N LEU A 128 12.73 26.46 16.10
CA LEU A 128 13.14 27.79 16.56
C LEU A 128 12.00 28.52 17.28
N ILE A 129 10.77 28.45 16.74
CA ILE A 129 9.58 29.01 17.39
C ILE A 129 9.33 28.32 18.73
N ALA A 130 9.44 26.99 18.80
CA ALA A 130 9.26 26.25 20.05
C ALA A 130 10.29 26.68 21.11
N ILE A 131 11.58 26.81 20.75
CA ILE A 131 12.63 27.30 21.65
C ILE A 131 12.30 28.71 22.14
N LEU A 132 11.85 29.60 21.25
CA LEU A 132 11.51 30.98 21.59
C LEU A 132 10.30 31.05 22.54
N LEU A 133 9.29 30.20 22.34
CA LEU A 133 8.13 30.07 23.24
C LEU A 133 8.54 29.58 24.64
N VAL A 134 9.41 28.57 24.72
CA VAL A 134 9.93 28.07 26.00
C VAL A 134 10.74 29.17 26.70
N TRP A 135 11.64 29.83 25.99
CA TRP A 135 12.45 30.92 26.53
C TRP A 135 11.59 32.08 27.05
N THR A 136 10.62 32.54 26.26
CA THR A 136 9.70 33.61 26.66
C THR A 136 8.87 33.22 27.87
N THR A 137 8.38 31.98 27.93
CA THR A 137 7.65 31.46 29.09
C THR A 137 8.51 31.48 30.36
N ILE A 138 9.76 31.01 30.29
CA ILE A 138 10.70 31.04 31.42
C ILE A 138 11.00 32.48 31.85
N SER A 139 11.18 33.40 30.90
CA SER A 139 11.42 34.82 31.17
C SER A 139 10.24 35.49 31.87
N LEU A 140 9.01 35.18 31.41
CA LEU A 140 7.77 35.67 32.01
C LEU A 140 7.62 35.18 33.45
N VAL A 141 7.87 33.89 33.71
CA VAL A 141 7.82 33.32 35.06
C VAL A 141 8.82 33.99 35.98
N ARG A 142 10.06 34.23 35.52
CA ARG A 142 11.07 34.96 36.30
C ARG A 142 10.64 36.39 36.63
N THR A 143 10.05 37.09 35.66
CA THR A 143 9.54 38.46 35.85
C THR A 143 8.35 38.48 36.82
N LEU A 144 7.48 37.47 36.74
CA LEU A 144 6.32 37.32 37.61
C LEU A 144 6.74 37.07 39.06
N ILE A 145 7.72 36.21 39.31
CA ILE A 145 8.26 35.96 40.66
C ILE A 145 8.85 37.26 41.25
N GLY A 146 9.51 38.09 40.42
CA GLY A 146 10.06 39.37 40.85
C GLY A 146 9.02 40.47 41.11
N THR A 147 7.76 40.28 40.73
CA THR A 147 6.67 41.27 40.89
C THR A 147 5.67 40.90 41.98
N ILE A 148 5.92 39.82 42.73
CA ILE A 148 5.12 39.43 43.89
C ILE A 148 5.20 40.55 44.94
N GLY A 149 4.11 41.31 45.08
CA GLY A 149 4.00 42.48 45.96
C GLY A 149 3.32 43.70 45.33
N ASP A 150 3.18 43.75 43.99
CA ASP A 150 2.51 44.83 43.26
C ASP A 150 1.21 44.32 42.59
N GLU A 151 0.08 44.55 43.26
CA GLU A 151 -1.25 44.04 42.88
C GLU A 151 -1.71 44.56 41.50
N ALA A 152 -1.29 45.76 41.12
CA ALA A 152 -1.61 46.34 39.81
C ALA A 152 -0.90 45.59 38.67
N ARG A 153 0.38 45.24 38.86
CA ARG A 153 1.15 44.47 37.87
C ARG A 153 0.66 43.03 37.73
N PHE A 154 0.19 42.44 38.83
CA PHE A 154 -0.38 41.09 38.80
C PHE A 154 -1.63 41.00 37.91
N ASN A 155 -2.56 41.95 38.06
CA ASN A 155 -3.77 41.99 37.22
C ASN A 155 -3.43 42.19 35.74
N GLN A 156 -2.46 43.06 35.44
CA GLN A 156 -2.01 43.26 34.05
C GLN A 156 -1.34 42.00 33.45
N ALA A 157 -0.55 41.27 34.24
CA ALA A 157 0.06 40.01 33.81
C ALA A 157 -1.00 38.93 33.53
N LYS A 158 -2.06 38.86 34.33
CA LYS A 158 -3.18 37.92 34.15
C LYS A 158 -3.92 38.15 32.83
N ASP A 159 -4.18 39.41 32.46
CA ASP A 159 -4.84 39.73 31.20
C ASP A 159 -3.98 39.33 29.99
N ILE A 160 -2.68 39.63 30.04
CA ILE A 160 -1.73 39.23 28.99
C ILE A 160 -1.67 37.70 28.85
N LEU A 161 -1.63 36.97 29.97
CA LEU A 161 -1.58 35.51 29.97
C LEU A 161 -2.85 34.89 29.34
N THR A 162 -4.01 35.49 29.63
CA THR A 162 -5.30 35.07 29.08
C THR A 162 -5.34 35.24 27.56
N VAL A 163 -4.89 36.39 27.05
CA VAL A 163 -4.79 36.65 25.61
C VAL A 163 -3.79 35.70 24.95
N MET A 164 -2.62 35.48 25.55
CA MET A 164 -1.60 34.56 25.05
C MET A 164 -2.11 33.12 24.96
N THR A 165 -2.91 32.68 25.93
CA THR A 165 -3.49 31.33 25.94
C THR A 165 -4.54 31.17 24.81
N GLY A 166 -5.34 32.21 24.56
CA GLY A 166 -6.25 32.24 23.42
C GLY A 166 -5.50 32.15 22.08
N LEU A 167 -4.42 32.91 21.92
CA LEU A 167 -3.60 32.87 20.71
C LEU A 167 -2.92 31.51 20.53
N LEU A 168 -2.41 30.91 21.62
CA LEU A 168 -1.82 29.58 21.60
C LEU A 168 -2.83 28.53 21.12
N GLY A 169 -4.08 28.60 21.58
CA GLY A 169 -5.15 27.71 21.11
C GLY A 169 -5.39 27.80 19.60
N VAL A 170 -5.37 29.00 19.04
CA VAL A 170 -5.52 29.21 17.58
C VAL A 170 -4.33 28.63 16.81
N VAL A 171 -3.11 28.85 17.28
CA VAL A 171 -1.89 28.32 16.64
C VAL A 171 -1.87 26.79 16.71
N LEU A 172 -2.17 26.20 17.88
CA LEU A 172 -2.26 24.75 18.03
C LEU A 172 -3.35 24.18 17.12
N GLY A 173 -4.53 24.80 17.06
CA GLY A 173 -5.61 24.39 16.16
C GLY A 173 -5.21 24.43 14.68
N TYR A 174 -4.46 25.45 14.25
CA TYR A 174 -3.96 25.55 12.88
C TYR A 174 -2.93 24.47 12.54
N TYR A 175 -1.93 24.27 13.41
CA TYR A 175 -0.88 23.28 13.17
C TYR A 175 -1.42 21.84 13.26
N PHE A 176 -2.15 21.50 14.33
CA PHE A 176 -2.71 20.16 14.50
C PHE A 176 -3.90 19.87 13.56
N GLY A 177 -4.58 20.90 13.06
CA GLY A 177 -5.62 20.73 12.05
C GLY A 177 -5.08 20.38 10.66
N ARG A 178 -3.91 20.91 10.27
CA ARG A 178 -3.34 20.72 8.93
C ARG A 178 -2.47 19.48 8.78
N ILE A 179 -1.67 19.15 9.77
CA ILE A 179 -0.75 18.00 9.72
C ILE A 179 -1.44 16.67 9.35
N PRO A 180 -2.56 16.25 9.98
CA PRO A 180 -3.21 14.99 9.63
C PRO A 180 -3.90 15.02 8.27
N ALA A 181 -4.33 16.19 7.80
CA ALA A 181 -4.92 16.36 6.47
C ALA A 181 -3.85 16.20 5.36
N GLU A 182 -2.69 16.84 5.54
CA GLU A 182 -1.55 16.73 4.62
C GLU A 182 -1.00 15.30 4.58
N ALA A 183 -0.88 14.62 5.73
CA ALA A 183 -0.42 13.23 5.78
C ALA A 183 -1.35 12.27 5.03
N ARG A 184 -2.68 12.42 5.19
CA ARG A 184 -3.65 11.62 4.44
C ARG A 184 -3.62 11.90 2.95
N ALA A 185 -3.44 13.16 2.56
CA ALA A 185 -3.33 13.53 1.15
C ALA A 185 -2.05 12.94 0.52
N ALA A 186 -0.91 13.04 1.21
CA ALA A 186 0.35 12.45 0.76
C ALA A 186 0.25 10.93 0.63
N GLN A 187 -0.35 10.25 1.61
CA GLN A 187 -0.56 8.80 1.55
C GLN A 187 -1.49 8.38 0.39
N ALA A 188 -2.58 9.13 0.16
CA ALA A 188 -3.47 8.87 -0.97
C ALA A 188 -2.74 9.08 -2.31
N GLN A 189 -1.87 10.09 -2.39
CA GLN A 189 -1.08 10.37 -3.59
C GLN A 189 -0.03 9.29 -3.86
N GLU A 190 0.61 8.76 -2.82
CA GLU A 190 1.53 7.61 -2.94
C GLU A 190 0.80 6.34 -3.38
N GLN A 191 -0.37 6.05 -2.80
CA GLN A 191 -1.18 4.89 -3.22
C GLN A 191 -1.63 5.02 -4.67
N ALA A 192 -2.06 6.21 -5.10
CA ALA A 192 -2.40 6.48 -6.49
C ALA A 192 -1.20 6.31 -7.42
N ALA A 193 -0.03 6.82 -7.04
CA ALA A 193 1.20 6.66 -7.82
C ALA A 193 1.62 5.18 -7.95
N GLN A 194 1.52 4.40 -6.87
CA GLN A 194 1.78 2.97 -6.91
C GLN A 194 0.77 2.21 -7.78
N ALA A 195 -0.51 2.56 -7.72
CA ALA A 195 -1.54 1.97 -8.57
C ALA A 195 -1.29 2.25 -10.05
N ILE A 196 -0.87 3.47 -10.39
CA ILE A 196 -0.49 3.85 -11.77
C ILE A 196 0.73 3.04 -12.22
N GLN A 197 1.78 2.94 -11.40
CA GLN A 197 2.97 2.14 -11.75
C GLN A 197 2.64 0.66 -11.96
N LYS A 198 1.78 0.08 -11.11
CA LYS A 198 1.30 -1.30 -11.29
C LYS A 198 0.48 -1.44 -12.57
N GLY A 199 -0.37 -0.47 -12.88
CA GLY A 199 -1.15 -0.42 -14.13
C GLY A 199 -0.25 -0.35 -15.37
N GLU A 200 0.77 0.50 -15.36
CA GLU A 200 1.75 0.61 -16.45
C GLU A 200 2.55 -0.67 -16.64
N GLN A 201 2.97 -1.32 -15.55
CA GLN A 201 3.65 -2.62 -15.60
C GLN A 201 2.74 -3.69 -16.18
N ALA A 202 1.46 -3.73 -15.80
CA ALA A 202 0.48 -4.66 -16.34
C ALA A 202 0.25 -4.43 -17.85
N ILE A 203 0.17 -3.16 -18.30
CA ILE A 203 0.04 -2.82 -19.73
C ILE A 203 1.31 -3.17 -20.50
N ALA A 204 2.49 -2.94 -19.93
CA ALA A 204 3.75 -3.31 -20.56
C ALA A 204 3.88 -4.84 -20.69
N GLN A 205 3.44 -5.57 -19.66
CA GLN A 205 3.40 -7.04 -19.68
C GLN A 205 2.37 -7.55 -20.69
N SER A 206 1.19 -6.93 -20.78
CA SER A 206 0.16 -7.33 -21.76
C SER A 206 0.61 -7.07 -23.19
N LYS A 207 1.31 -5.96 -23.47
CA LYS A 207 1.90 -5.69 -24.79
C LYS A 207 2.92 -6.74 -25.19
N ARG A 208 3.87 -7.07 -24.30
CA ARG A 208 4.86 -8.14 -24.54
C ARG A 208 4.18 -9.49 -24.78
N MET A 209 3.09 -9.77 -24.06
CA MET A 209 2.32 -10.99 -24.27
C MET A 209 1.58 -10.97 -25.61
N GLY A 210 1.02 -9.84 -26.02
CA GLY A 210 0.41 -9.64 -27.34
C GLY A 210 1.40 -9.83 -28.49
N GLU A 211 2.61 -9.26 -28.38
CA GLU A 211 3.70 -9.44 -29.35
C GLU A 211 4.08 -10.91 -29.50
N ARG A 212 4.24 -11.63 -28.38
CA ARG A 212 4.50 -13.08 -28.38
C ARG A 212 3.38 -13.89 -29.02
N ILE A 213 2.12 -13.52 -28.78
CA ILE A 213 0.97 -14.18 -29.41
C ILE A 213 0.98 -13.93 -30.93
N GLY A 214 1.34 -12.71 -31.37
CA GLY A 214 1.52 -12.38 -32.78
C GLY A 214 2.60 -13.23 -33.45
N GLU A 215 3.79 -13.31 -32.84
CA GLU A 215 4.90 -14.14 -33.32
C GLU A 215 4.50 -15.63 -33.41
N LEU A 216 3.80 -16.15 -32.40
CA LEU A 216 3.28 -17.52 -32.39
C LEU A 216 2.27 -17.77 -33.52
N ALA A 217 1.39 -16.81 -33.81
CA ALA A 217 0.43 -16.91 -34.90
C ALA A 217 1.11 -16.92 -36.27
N GLU A 218 2.13 -16.08 -36.47
CA GLU A 218 2.93 -16.09 -37.71
C GLU A 218 3.70 -17.40 -37.87
N GLN A 219 4.30 -17.91 -36.80
CA GLN A 219 5.03 -19.18 -36.79
C GLN A 219 4.10 -20.36 -37.10
N ALA A 220 2.89 -20.36 -36.55
CA ALA A 220 1.86 -21.34 -36.87
C ALA A 220 1.43 -21.28 -38.34
N ASN A 221 1.27 -20.08 -38.91
CA ASN A 221 0.92 -19.90 -40.33
C ASN A 221 2.05 -20.36 -41.27
N GLN A 222 3.31 -20.12 -40.90
CA GLN A 222 4.48 -20.64 -41.62
C GLN A 222 4.55 -22.17 -41.58
N LEU A 223 4.27 -22.77 -40.42
CA LEU A 223 4.22 -24.23 -40.26
C LEU A 223 3.13 -24.85 -41.14
N ALA A 224 1.93 -24.26 -41.14
CA ALA A 224 0.83 -24.69 -42.00
C ALA A 224 1.20 -24.61 -43.49
N SER A 225 1.88 -23.54 -43.90
CA SER A 225 2.36 -23.35 -45.28
C SER A 225 3.40 -24.41 -45.67
N GLN A 226 4.32 -24.77 -44.76
CA GLN A 226 5.29 -25.85 -44.99
C GLN A 226 4.61 -27.22 -45.11
N MET A 227 3.61 -27.50 -44.27
CA MET A 227 2.84 -28.75 -44.34
C MET A 227 2.11 -28.91 -45.67
N GLN A 228 1.60 -27.82 -46.25
CA GLN A 228 0.90 -27.85 -47.55
C GLN A 228 1.82 -28.23 -48.73
N ALA A 229 3.14 -27.99 -48.60
CA ALA A 229 4.13 -28.29 -49.63
C ALA A 229 4.74 -29.71 -49.51
N ALA A 230 4.50 -30.43 -48.41
CA ALA A 230 5.09 -31.73 -48.15
C ALA A 230 4.28 -32.89 -48.79
N PRO A 231 4.92 -33.92 -49.35
CA PRO A 231 4.22 -35.08 -49.91
C PRO A 231 3.46 -35.86 -48.81
N ALA A 232 2.21 -36.23 -49.12
CA ALA A 232 1.18 -36.76 -48.21
C ALA A 232 1.63 -37.77 -47.12
N PRO A 233 2.50 -38.77 -47.37
CA PRO A 233 2.89 -39.72 -46.33
C PRO A 233 3.80 -39.13 -45.23
N ARG A 234 4.49 -38.01 -45.47
CA ARG A 234 5.32 -37.34 -44.44
C ARG A 234 4.51 -36.37 -43.57
N ALA A 235 3.53 -35.69 -44.16
CA ALA A 235 2.70 -34.70 -43.47
C ALA A 235 1.97 -35.29 -42.25
N GLN A 236 1.56 -36.56 -42.29
CA GLN A 236 0.81 -37.18 -41.22
C GLN A 236 1.67 -37.49 -39.97
N ALA A 237 2.94 -37.87 -40.17
CA ALA A 237 3.87 -38.11 -39.08
C ALA A 237 4.25 -36.79 -38.38
N ASP A 238 4.60 -35.77 -39.18
CA ASP A 238 4.98 -34.44 -38.67
C ASP A 238 3.84 -33.76 -37.93
N MET A 239 2.59 -33.94 -38.38
CA MET A 239 1.42 -33.37 -37.72
C MET A 239 1.14 -34.00 -36.35
N SER A 240 1.33 -35.31 -36.20
CA SER A 240 1.17 -35.99 -34.90
C SER A 240 2.22 -35.53 -33.88
N GLN A 241 3.45 -35.31 -34.35
CA GLN A 241 4.57 -34.84 -33.52
C GLN A 241 4.38 -33.37 -33.13
N ALA A 242 3.90 -32.53 -34.04
CA ALA A 242 3.55 -31.14 -33.77
C ALA A 242 2.43 -31.02 -32.73
N LEU A 243 1.38 -31.86 -32.83
CA LEU A 243 0.28 -31.88 -31.86
C LEU A 243 0.74 -32.30 -30.46
N GLN A 244 1.63 -33.30 -30.35
CA GLN A 244 2.21 -33.69 -29.06
C GLN A 244 3.07 -32.58 -28.46
N ALA A 245 3.90 -31.91 -29.28
CA ALA A 245 4.70 -30.78 -28.81
C ALA A 245 3.84 -29.62 -28.33
N TRP A 246 2.72 -29.35 -29.03
CA TRP A 246 1.79 -28.30 -28.65
C TRP A 246 1.03 -28.62 -27.35
N ALA A 247 0.59 -29.87 -27.18
CA ALA A 247 -0.05 -30.33 -25.94
C ALA A 247 0.90 -30.20 -24.73
N ALA A 248 2.17 -30.60 -24.88
CA ALA A 248 3.17 -30.45 -23.83
C ALA A 248 3.42 -28.96 -23.48
N GLY A 249 3.51 -28.09 -24.48
CA GLY A 249 3.67 -26.64 -24.26
C GLY A 249 2.48 -26.00 -23.53
N ALA A 250 1.25 -26.45 -23.80
CA ALA A 250 0.05 -25.97 -23.10
C ALA A 250 0.02 -26.37 -21.62
N GLU A 251 0.54 -27.56 -21.29
CA GLU A 251 0.70 -28.00 -19.90
C GLU A 251 1.76 -27.20 -19.13
N GLU A 252 2.89 -26.89 -19.77
CA GLU A 252 3.94 -26.03 -19.20
C GLU A 252 3.39 -24.62 -18.87
N LEU A 253 2.59 -24.03 -19.77
CA LEU A 253 1.93 -22.74 -19.56
C LEU A 253 0.94 -22.78 -18.39
N ARG A 254 0.14 -23.85 -18.26
CA ARG A 254 -0.75 -24.07 -17.10
C ARG A 254 0.00 -24.29 -15.80
N ARG A 255 1.24 -24.74 -15.86
CA ARG A 255 2.09 -24.93 -14.69
C ARG A 255 2.67 -23.59 -14.25
N MET A 256 3.21 -22.79 -15.16
CA MET A 256 3.71 -21.43 -14.87
C MET A 256 2.62 -20.52 -14.29
N THR A 257 1.37 -20.63 -14.74
CA THR A 257 0.24 -19.85 -14.18
C THR A 257 -0.22 -20.32 -12.80
N ARG A 258 0.18 -21.51 -12.35
CA ARG A 258 -0.09 -22.00 -10.99
C ARG A 258 1.01 -21.65 -9.99
N GLU A 259 2.23 -21.39 -10.47
CA GLU A 259 3.40 -21.06 -9.65
C GLU A 259 3.57 -19.54 -9.41
N HIS A 260 2.72 -18.71 -10.04
CA HIS A 260 2.65 -17.26 -9.84
C HIS A 260 1.33 -16.85 -9.21
#